data_AF-A0A1C6DKS7-F1
#
_entry.id   AF-A0A1C6DKS7-F1
#
_cell.length_a   1.000
_cell.length_b   1.000
_cell.length_c   1.000
_cell.angle_alpha   90.00
_cell.angle_beta   90.00
_cell.angle_gamma   90.00
#
_symmetry.space_group_name_H-M   'P 1'
#
loop_
_entity.id
_entity.type
_entity.pdbx_description
1 polymer ?
#
loop_
_entity_poly.entity_id
_entity_poly.type
_entity_poly.pdbx_seq_one_letter_code
_entity_poly.pdbx_strand_id
1 'polypeptide(L)' 'MLRVVHFFQPIIHSNALRPYIDEQGNYTFYVDPFVKGHIENGLLRANLDYQKHWNK' A
#
# COMPACT_ATOMS: atom_id res chain seq x y z
N MET A 1 -6.97 -13.49 -2.21
CA MET A 1 -5.97 -12.40 -2.24
C MET A 1 -6.59 -11.00 -2.18
N LEU A 2 -7.53 -10.63 -3.07
CA LEU A 2 -8.11 -9.28 -3.14
C LEU A 2 -8.66 -8.73 -1.80
N ARG A 3 -9.32 -9.59 -0.99
CA ARG A 3 -9.90 -9.19 0.31
C ARG A 3 -8.87 -8.70 1.34
N VAL A 4 -7.66 -9.23 1.34
CA VAL A 4 -6.61 -8.83 2.31
C VAL A 4 -6.07 -7.44 1.97
N VAL A 5 -5.78 -7.19 0.68
CA VAL A 5 -5.34 -5.87 0.23
C VAL A 5 -6.43 -4.83 0.49
N HIS A 6 -7.69 -5.16 0.22
CA HIS A 6 -8.83 -4.28 0.47
C HIS A 6 -9.01 -3.95 1.97
N PHE A 7 -8.73 -4.90 2.87
CA PHE A 7 -8.77 -4.65 4.32
C PHE A 7 -7.70 -3.64 4.77
N PHE A 8 -6.50 -3.71 4.19
CA PHE A 8 -5.39 -2.82 4.52
C PHE A 8 -5.37 -1.50 3.74
N GLN A 9 -6.31 -1.28 2.81
CA GLN A 9 -6.33 -0.08 1.96
C GLN A 9 -6.16 1.25 2.72
N PRO A 10 -6.82 1.49 3.87
CA PRO A 10 -6.64 2.74 4.61
C PRO A 10 -5.19 2.95 5.07
N ILE A 11 -4.55 1.88 5.57
CA ILE A 11 -3.18 1.92 6.08
C ILE A 11 -2.18 2.05 4.93
N ILE A 12 -2.41 1.30 3.84
CA ILE A 12 -1.60 1.40 2.61
C ILE A 12 -1.65 2.83 2.06
N HIS A 13 -2.85 3.41 1.97
CA HIS A 13 -3.05 4.79 1.51
C HIS A 13 -2.30 5.78 2.40
N SER A 14 -2.43 5.64 3.72
CA SER A 14 -1.73 6.53 4.67
C SER A 14 -0.21 6.43 4.56
N ASN A 15 0.35 5.23 4.39
CA ASN A 15 1.80 5.03 4.30
C ASN A 15 2.40 5.44 2.95
N ALA A 16 1.58 5.47 1.91
CA ALA A 16 1.96 5.93 0.58
C ALA A 16 1.74 7.45 0.38
N LEU A 17 1.18 8.16 1.37
CA LEU A 17 1.07 9.62 1.32
C LEU A 17 2.46 10.25 1.30
N ARG A 18 2.67 11.16 0.35
CA ARG A 18 3.88 11.94 0.20
C ARG A 18 3.52 13.41 0.09
N PRO A 19 4.28 14.29 0.74
CA PRO A 19 4.10 15.72 0.57
C PRO A 19 4.57 16.15 -0.82
N TYR A 20 3.86 17.11 -1.40
CA TYR A 20 4.17 17.72 -2.68
C TYR A 20 3.87 19.21 -2.61
N ILE A 21 4.77 20.01 -3.17
CA ILE A 21 4.55 21.44 -3.36
C ILE A 21 4.21 21.63 -4.82
N ASP A 22 3.03 22.20 -5.09
CA ASP A 22 2.62 22.49 -6.46
C ASP A 22 3.42 23.65 -7.08
N GLU A 23 3.20 23.90 -8.37
CA GLU A 23 3.88 24.98 -9.10
C GLU A 23 3.56 26.38 -8.53
N GLN A 24 2.47 26.51 -7.76
CA GLN A 24 2.04 27.74 -7.10
C GLN A 24 2.59 27.88 -5.67
N GLY A 25 3.32 26.88 -5.17
CA GLY A 25 3.89 26.86 -3.83
C GLY A 25 2.94 26.35 -2.73
N ASN A 26 1.77 25.81 -3.07
CA ASN A 26 0.86 25.24 -2.08
C ASN A 26 1.33 23.85 -1.66
N TYR A 27 1.22 23.59 -0.36
CA TYR A 27 1.52 22.30 0.21
C TYR A 27 0.32 21.37 0.10
N THR A 28 0.47 20.27 -0.62
CA THR A 28 -0.55 19.24 -0.78
C THR A 28 0.05 17.85 -0.54
N PHE A 29 -0.79 16.83 -0.50
CA PHE A 29 -0.34 15.46 -0.40
C PHE A 29 -0.89 14.65 -1.58
N TYR A 30 -0.07 13.75 -2.10
CA TYR A 30 -0.49 12.76 -3.08
C TYR A 30 -0.17 11.36 -2.58
N VAL A 31 -0.83 10.36 -3.14
CA VAL A 31 -0.50 8.96 -2.90
C VAL A 31 0.49 8.51 -3.95
N ASP A 32 1.69 8.16 -3.51
CA ASP A 32 2.72 7.66 -4.41
C ASP A 32 2.33 6.26 -4.93
N PRO A 33 2.10 6.10 -6.25
CA PRO A 33 1.63 4.85 -6.82
C PRO A 33 2.67 3.73 -6.74
N PHE A 34 3.97 4.07 -6.77
CA PHE A 34 5.06 3.10 -6.66
C PHE A 34 5.14 2.56 -5.24
N VAL A 35 5.14 3.45 -4.24
CA VAL A 35 5.14 3.05 -2.82
C VAL A 35 3.90 2.22 -2.51
N LYS A 36 2.73 2.65 -2.97
CA LYS A 36 1.47 1.91 -2.80
C LYS A 36 1.59 0.49 -3.37
N GLY A 37 2.01 0.35 -4.63
CA GLY A 37 2.16 -0.95 -5.28
C GLY A 37 3.20 -1.85 -4.60
N HIS A 38 4.28 -1.27 -4.08
CA HIS A 38 5.30 -2.02 -3.33
C HIS A 38 4.72 -2.64 -2.05
N ILE A 39 3.95 -1.87 -1.26
CA ILE A 39 3.31 -2.35 -0.03
C ILE A 39 2.26 -3.43 -0.35
N GLU A 40 1.41 -3.20 -1.36
CA GLU A 40 0.41 -4.16 -1.80
C GLU A 40 1.04 -5.51 -2.19
N ASN A 41 2.12 -5.48 -2.98
CA ASN A 41 2.85 -6.69 -3.38
C ASN A 41 3.49 -7.41 -2.18
N GLY A 42 4.05 -6.68 -1.22
CA GLY A 42 4.59 -7.26 0.02
C GLY A 42 3.52 -8.02 0.82
N LEU A 43 2.35 -7.40 1.02
CA LEU A 43 1.19 -8.02 1.69
C LEU A 43 0.69 -9.26 0.95
N LEU A 44 0.62 -9.21 -0.38
CA LEU A 44 0.23 -10.34 -1.21
C LEU A 44 1.17 -11.53 -1.01
N ARG A 45 2.48 -11.30 -1.00
CA ARG A 45 3.50 -12.34 -0.77
C ARG A 45 3.42 -12.92 0.64
N ALA A 46 3.30 -12.08 1.67
CA ALA A 46 3.19 -12.53 3.05
C ALA A 46 1.94 -13.41 3.28
N ASN A 47 0.81 -13.04 2.67
CA ASN A 47 -0.41 -13.85 2.75
C ASN A 47 -0.27 -15.20 2.03
N LEU A 48 0.37 -15.23 0.84
CA LEU A 48 0.65 -16.48 0.15
C LEU A 48 1.55 -17.41 0.98
N ASP A 49 2.58 -16.86 1.61
CA ASP A 49 3.46 -17.63 2.48
C ASP A 49 2.74 -18.15 3.73
N TYR A 50 1.91 -17.32 4.36
CA TYR A 50 1.06 -17.73 5.48
C TYR A 50 0.11 -18.89 5.10
N GLN A 51 -0.58 -18.78 3.96
CA GLN A 51 -1.46 -19.84 3.46
C GLN A 51 -0.72 -21.15 3.19
N LYS A 52 0.51 -21.06 2.66
CA LYS A 52 1.36 -22.22 2.41
C LYS A 52 1.76 -22.93 3.71
N HIS A 53 2.02 -22.19 4.78
CA HIS A 53 2.37 -22.75 6.09
C HIS A 53 1.15 -23.24 6.87
N TRP A 54 -0.02 -22.64 6.68
CA TRP A 54 -1.27 -23.07 7.33
C TRP A 54 -1.85 -24.35 6.74
N ASN A 55 -1.71 -24.56 5.43
CA ASN A 55 -2.21 -25.76 4.74
C ASN A 55 -1.24 -26.96 4.83
N LYS A 56 -0.38 -26.99 5.86
CA LYS A 56 0.68 -28.00 6.05
C LYS A 56 0.52 -28.65 7.41
#